data_AF-B5W0I9-F1
#
_entry.id   AF-B5W0I9-F1
#
_cell.length_a   1.000
_cell.length_b   1.000
_cell.length_c   1.000
_cell.angle_alpha   90.00
_cell.angle_beta   90.00
_cell.angle_gamma   90.00
#
_symmetry.space_group_name_H-M   'P 1'
#
loop_
_entity.id
_entity.type
_entity.pdbx_description
1 polymer ?
#
loop_
_entity_poly.entity_id
_entity_poly.type
_entity_poly.pdbx_seq_one_letter_code
_entity_poly.pdbx_strand_id
1 'polypeptide(L)'
;MNRQILLENQLKHWHEVISDRSGDPDAYIRRGMVYFKLGQIAESIKDFDQAEALDPRIKPYLWQRGLSYYYGEQFQAGADQFEIDLTVNSQDVEETVWRYLCQAKLQGVESARISLLPVSGDSRTIMGQVYSLYQGNCSPDEVLNRGTWLGQQGRFYAHLYVGLYYEAAGDQERSRYFITQAATQYKLNDYMWDLSLVHCQLRGWQ
;
A
#
# COMPACT_ATOMS: atom_id res chain seq x y z
N MET A 1 -8.13 -9.26 21.64
CA MET A 1 -9.05 -8.15 21.30
C MET A 1 -9.32 -8.22 19.80
N ASN A 2 -10.59 -8.15 19.39
CA ASN A 2 -10.98 -8.22 17.97
C ASN A 2 -10.40 -7.00 17.22
N ARG A 3 -9.70 -7.20 16.08
CA ARG A 3 -9.11 -6.12 15.26
C ARG A 3 -10.15 -5.08 14.88
N GLN A 4 -11.36 -5.52 14.54
CA GLN A 4 -12.47 -4.64 14.18
C GLN A 4 -12.80 -3.66 15.32
N ILE A 5 -12.98 -4.19 16.53
CA ILE A 5 -13.26 -3.39 17.73
C ILE A 5 -12.12 -2.40 18.03
N LEU A 6 -10.86 -2.80 17.83
CA LEU A 6 -9.73 -1.89 17.99
C LEU A 6 -9.81 -0.71 17.00
N LEU A 7 -10.08 -0.99 15.73
CA LEU A 7 -10.17 0.05 14.70
C LEU A 7 -11.38 0.96 14.91
N GLU A 8 -12.52 0.42 15.33
CA GLU A 8 -13.71 1.22 15.69
C GLU A 8 -13.46 2.14 16.87
N ASN A 9 -12.74 1.66 17.89
CA ASN A 9 -12.33 2.50 19.03
C ASN A 9 -11.35 3.60 18.59
N GLN A 10 -10.39 3.28 17.71
CA GLN A 10 -9.49 4.28 17.13
C GLN A 10 -10.25 5.32 16.31
N LEU A 11 -11.22 4.88 15.50
CA LEU A 11 -12.05 5.76 14.69
C LEU A 11 -12.83 6.73 15.57
N LYS A 12 -13.47 6.22 16.64
CA LYS A 12 -14.17 7.04 17.62
C LYS A 12 -13.24 8.08 18.25
N HIS A 13 -12.06 7.67 18.68
CA HIS A 13 -11.08 8.56 19.28
C HIS A 13 -10.70 9.71 18.35
N TRP A 14 -10.36 9.44 17.08
CA TRP A 14 -10.00 10.50 16.13
C TRP A 14 -11.18 11.40 15.77
N HIS A 15 -12.41 10.89 15.82
CA HIS A 15 -13.60 11.70 15.65
C HIS A 15 -13.76 12.72 16.79
N GLU A 16 -13.53 12.32 18.03
CA GLU A 16 -13.53 13.21 19.20
C GLU A 16 -12.42 14.26 19.09
N VAL A 17 -11.19 13.86 18.75
CA VAL A 17 -10.05 14.79 18.58
C VAL A 17 -10.34 15.85 17.52
N ILE A 18 -10.89 15.46 16.37
CA ILE A 18 -11.22 16.38 15.27
C ILE A 18 -12.38 17.31 15.65
N SER A 19 -13.33 16.83 16.46
CA SER A 19 -14.44 17.66 16.95
C SER A 19 -13.94 18.79 17.88
N ASP A 20 -12.94 18.49 18.70
CA ASP A 20 -12.31 19.48 19.58
C ASP A 20 -11.28 20.37 18.87
N ARG A 21 -10.57 19.83 17.86
CA ARG A 21 -9.46 20.48 17.14
C ARG A 21 -9.55 20.22 15.63
N SER A 22 -10.48 20.88 14.95
CA SER A 22 -10.71 20.70 13.51
C SER A 22 -9.58 21.25 12.60
N GLY A 23 -8.59 21.95 13.17
CA GLY A 23 -7.44 22.48 12.45
C GLY A 23 -6.18 21.61 12.52
N ASP A 24 -6.25 20.40 13.07
CA ASP A 24 -5.10 19.50 13.23
C ASP A 24 -4.99 18.50 12.05
N PRO A 25 -4.10 18.73 11.06
CA PRO A 25 -3.96 17.83 9.91
C PRO A 25 -3.55 16.40 10.32
N ASP A 26 -2.77 16.23 11.39
CA ASP A 26 -2.32 14.91 11.83
C ASP A 26 -3.50 14.05 12.32
N ALA A 27 -4.51 14.67 12.94
CA ALA A 27 -5.71 13.97 13.36
C ALA A 27 -6.49 13.42 12.16
N TYR A 28 -6.58 14.18 11.06
CA TYR A 28 -7.19 13.73 9.81
C TYR A 28 -6.36 12.61 9.14
N ILE A 29 -5.04 12.73 9.08
CA ILE A 29 -4.16 11.64 8.56
C ILE A 29 -4.43 10.34 9.33
N ARG A 30 -4.43 10.40 10.65
CA ARG A 30 -4.62 9.20 11.50
C ARG A 30 -6.00 8.61 11.35
N ARG A 31 -7.05 9.43 11.20
CA ARG A 31 -8.40 8.95 10.94
C ARG A 31 -8.54 8.35 9.53
N GLY A 32 -7.93 8.99 8.52
CA GLY A 32 -7.86 8.48 7.15
C GLY A 32 -7.19 7.11 7.07
N MET A 33 -6.09 6.91 7.80
CA MET A 33 -5.46 5.60 7.96
C MET A 33 -6.39 4.56 8.59
N VAL A 34 -7.19 4.93 9.59
CA VAL A 34 -8.15 4.00 10.23
C VAL A 34 -9.30 3.66 9.27
N TYR A 35 -9.85 4.64 8.56
CA TYR A 35 -10.86 4.43 7.52
C TYR A 35 -10.36 3.44 6.45
N PHE A 36 -9.11 3.60 5.98
CA PHE A 36 -8.50 2.66 5.06
C PHE A 36 -8.49 1.23 5.62
N LYS A 37 -8.01 1.06 6.87
CA LYS A 37 -7.91 -0.24 7.54
C LYS A 37 -9.26 -0.94 7.78
N LEU A 38 -10.35 -0.17 7.79
CA LEU A 38 -11.75 -0.63 7.85
C LEU A 38 -12.34 -0.94 6.46
N GLY A 39 -11.61 -0.67 5.37
CA GLY A 39 -12.09 -0.78 3.99
C GLY A 39 -12.98 0.38 3.54
N GLN A 40 -13.04 1.47 4.31
CA GLN A 40 -13.81 2.67 4.03
C GLN A 40 -12.96 3.65 3.19
N ILE A 41 -12.77 3.30 1.92
CA ILE A 41 -11.78 3.94 1.05
C ILE A 41 -12.12 5.39 0.72
N ALA A 42 -13.40 5.69 0.46
CA ALA A 42 -13.82 7.06 0.12
C ALA A 42 -13.62 8.04 1.29
N GLU A 43 -13.92 7.60 2.50
CA GLU A 43 -13.71 8.35 3.74
C GLU A 43 -12.22 8.53 4.03
N SER A 44 -11.40 7.52 3.72
CA SER A 44 -9.96 7.60 3.84
C SER A 44 -9.37 8.70 2.95
N ILE A 45 -9.73 8.72 1.67
CA ILE A 45 -9.31 9.75 0.71
C ILE A 45 -9.72 11.14 1.21
N LYS A 46 -10.99 11.30 1.62
CA LYS A 46 -11.53 12.58 2.09
C LYS A 46 -10.73 13.14 3.27
N ASP A 47 -10.33 12.29 4.22
CA ASP A 47 -9.54 12.72 5.37
C ASP A 47 -8.12 13.12 4.98
N PHE A 48 -7.47 12.40 4.06
CA PHE A 48 -6.17 12.83 3.54
C PHE A 48 -6.25 14.15 2.76
N ASP A 49 -7.29 14.35 1.96
CA ASP A 49 -7.54 15.60 1.24
C ASP A 49 -7.75 16.78 2.20
N GLN A 50 -8.48 16.54 3.30
CA GLN A 50 -8.68 17.54 4.34
C GLN A 50 -7.36 17.87 5.08
N ALA A 51 -6.51 16.87 5.32
CA ALA A 51 -5.19 17.10 5.91
C ALA A 51 -4.31 17.97 5.00
N GLU A 52 -4.25 17.66 3.69
CA GLU A 52 -3.53 18.50 2.70
C GLU A 52 -4.11 19.92 2.63
N ALA A 53 -5.43 20.09 2.72
CA ALA A 53 -6.07 21.40 2.69
C ALA A 53 -5.71 22.25 3.93
N LEU A 54 -5.50 21.63 5.09
CA LEU A 54 -5.06 22.29 6.32
C LEU A 54 -3.57 22.63 6.30
N ASP A 55 -2.73 21.72 5.77
CA ASP A 55 -1.29 21.96 5.59
C ASP A 55 -0.78 21.36 4.26
N PRO A 56 -0.68 22.17 3.20
CA PRO A 56 -0.21 21.70 1.89
C PRO A 56 1.22 21.13 1.90
N ARG A 57 2.03 21.44 2.92
CA ARG A 57 3.42 20.97 3.02
C ARG A 57 3.52 19.48 3.32
N ILE A 58 2.44 18.88 3.83
CA ILE A 58 2.44 17.45 4.17
C ILE A 58 2.21 16.56 2.94
N LYS A 59 1.78 17.13 1.80
CA LYS A 59 1.42 16.38 0.59
C LYS A 59 2.47 15.32 0.18
N PRO A 60 3.79 15.59 0.20
CA PRO A 60 4.80 14.58 -0.16
C PRO A 60 5.03 13.49 0.87
N TYR A 61 4.31 13.52 2.00
CA TYR A 61 4.42 12.55 3.08
C TYR A 61 3.12 11.73 3.24
N LEU A 62 2.20 11.80 2.27
CA LEU A 62 0.88 11.16 2.32
C LEU A 62 0.80 9.90 1.42
N TRP A 63 1.81 9.04 1.45
CA TRP A 63 1.81 7.81 0.64
C TRP A 63 0.60 6.89 0.89
N GLN A 64 0.03 6.89 2.10
CA GLN A 64 -1.19 6.14 2.40
C GLN A 64 -2.41 6.65 1.60
N ARG A 65 -2.39 7.92 1.20
CA ARG A 65 -3.39 8.48 0.28
C ARG A 65 -3.25 7.87 -1.11
N GLY A 66 -2.02 7.67 -1.59
CA GLY A 66 -1.75 6.96 -2.85
C GLY A 66 -2.35 5.56 -2.86
N LEU A 67 -2.21 4.82 -1.75
CA LEU A 67 -2.86 3.53 -1.57
C LEU A 67 -4.38 3.63 -1.60
N SER A 68 -4.92 4.63 -0.89
CA SER A 68 -6.36 4.88 -0.87
C SER A 68 -6.89 5.22 -2.27
N TYR A 69 -6.15 5.99 -3.07
CA TYR A 69 -6.47 6.22 -4.46
C TYR A 69 -6.43 4.95 -5.31
N TYR A 70 -5.44 4.08 -5.14
CA TYR A 70 -5.41 2.79 -5.85
C TYR A 70 -6.66 1.95 -5.57
N TYR A 71 -7.05 1.82 -4.29
CA TYR A 71 -8.25 1.04 -3.93
C TYR A 71 -9.56 1.76 -4.23
N GLY A 72 -9.53 3.08 -4.37
CA GLY A 72 -10.65 3.90 -4.87
C GLY A 72 -10.72 3.94 -6.40
N GLU A 73 -9.88 3.18 -7.09
CA GLU A 73 -9.75 3.13 -8.56
C GLU A 73 -9.38 4.47 -9.20
N GLN A 74 -8.84 5.41 -8.41
CA GLN A 74 -8.31 6.69 -8.85
C GLN A 74 -6.83 6.55 -9.23
N PHE A 75 -6.54 5.65 -10.17
CA PHE A 75 -5.17 5.22 -10.46
C PHE A 75 -4.24 6.35 -10.90
N GLN A 76 -4.74 7.34 -11.66
CA GLN A 76 -3.92 8.49 -12.05
C GLN A 76 -3.51 9.32 -10.83
N ALA A 77 -4.47 9.64 -9.95
CA ALA A 77 -4.19 10.37 -8.71
C ALA A 77 -3.24 9.59 -7.79
N GLY A 78 -3.38 8.26 -7.74
CA GLY A 78 -2.46 7.39 -7.01
C GLY A 78 -1.04 7.44 -7.58
N ALA A 79 -0.89 7.29 -8.90
CA ALA A 79 0.42 7.37 -9.57
C ALA A 79 1.10 8.74 -9.33
N ASP A 80 0.33 9.83 -9.45
CA ASP A 80 0.82 11.19 -9.20
C ASP A 80 1.24 11.37 -7.74
N GLN A 81 0.46 10.86 -6.78
CA GLN A 81 0.79 10.92 -5.35
C GLN A 81 2.11 10.20 -5.05
N PHE A 82 2.28 8.96 -5.53
CA PHE A 82 3.52 8.20 -5.33
C PHE A 82 4.74 8.85 -5.99
N GLU A 83 4.56 9.52 -7.13
CA GLU A 83 5.63 10.28 -7.77
C GLU A 83 6.05 11.49 -6.93
N ILE A 84 5.09 12.16 -6.26
CA ILE A 84 5.38 13.24 -5.31
C ILE A 84 6.10 12.67 -4.06
N ASP A 85 5.67 11.53 -3.53
CA ASP A 85 6.27 10.94 -2.32
C ASP A 85 7.75 10.53 -2.56
N LEU A 86 8.07 10.05 -3.78
CA LEU A 86 9.45 9.77 -4.20
C LEU A 86 10.36 11.00 -4.20
N THR A 87 9.83 12.23 -4.23
CA THR A 87 10.66 13.45 -4.17
C THR A 87 11.31 13.66 -2.80
N VAL A 88 10.71 13.11 -1.74
CA VAL A 88 11.25 13.17 -0.37
C VAL A 88 11.79 11.82 0.10
N ASN A 89 11.34 10.71 -0.50
CA ASN A 89 11.77 9.36 -0.17
C ASN A 89 12.20 8.57 -1.44
N SER A 90 13.22 9.08 -2.14
CA SER A 90 13.68 8.54 -3.43
C SER A 90 14.26 7.10 -3.40
N GLN A 91 14.38 6.49 -2.22
CA GLN A 91 14.95 5.14 -2.04
C GLN A 91 13.89 4.08 -1.76
N ASP A 92 12.62 4.45 -1.64
CA ASP A 92 11.56 3.52 -1.27
C ASP A 92 11.05 2.73 -2.47
N VAL A 93 11.26 1.42 -2.43
CA VAL A 93 10.79 0.53 -3.48
C VAL A 93 9.27 0.44 -3.51
N GLU A 94 8.60 0.60 -2.37
CA GLU A 94 7.14 0.49 -2.32
C GLU A 94 6.49 1.59 -3.16
N GLU A 95 6.96 2.83 -3.08
CA GLU A 95 6.36 3.94 -3.83
C GLU A 95 6.49 3.74 -5.34
N THR A 96 7.66 3.32 -5.83
CA THR A 96 7.83 3.03 -7.27
C THR A 96 7.00 1.82 -7.72
N VAL A 97 6.88 0.79 -6.88
CA VAL A 97 6.05 -0.39 -7.19
C VAL A 97 4.56 -0.04 -7.16
N TRP A 98 4.09 0.76 -6.21
CA TRP A 98 2.70 1.18 -6.17
C TRP A 98 2.34 2.12 -7.31
N ARG A 99 3.26 3.01 -7.71
CA ARG A 99 3.13 3.78 -8.95
C ARG A 99 3.03 2.86 -10.17
N TYR A 100 3.88 1.82 -10.26
CA TYR A 100 3.77 0.80 -11.29
C TYR A 100 2.39 0.14 -11.27
N LEU A 101 1.85 -0.24 -10.10
CA LEU A 101 0.55 -0.91 -10.00
C LEU A 101 -0.59 -0.01 -10.49
N CYS A 102 -0.56 1.28 -10.15
CA CYS A 102 -1.47 2.27 -10.71
C CYS A 102 -1.36 2.35 -12.24
N GLN A 103 -0.14 2.43 -12.77
CA GLN A 103 0.09 2.49 -14.21
C GLN A 103 -0.33 1.19 -14.90
N ALA A 104 -0.13 0.03 -14.29
CA ALA A 104 -0.58 -1.24 -14.86
C ALA A 104 -2.10 -1.28 -15.02
N LYS A 105 -2.86 -0.66 -14.10
CA LYS A 105 -4.32 -0.52 -14.22
C LYS A 105 -4.75 0.48 -15.29
N LEU A 106 -3.95 1.51 -15.57
CA LEU A 106 -4.26 2.53 -16.59
C LEU A 106 -3.87 2.11 -18.02
N GLN A 107 -2.68 1.53 -18.18
CA GLN A 107 -2.00 1.36 -19.47
C GLN A 107 -1.38 -0.03 -19.68
N GLY A 108 -1.59 -0.96 -18.74
CA GLY A 108 -1.08 -2.34 -18.81
C GLY A 108 0.34 -2.50 -18.26
N VAL A 109 0.71 -3.76 -18.00
CA VAL A 109 1.97 -4.14 -17.33
C VAL A 109 3.23 -3.81 -18.12
N GLU A 110 3.17 -3.86 -19.45
CA GLU A 110 4.32 -3.55 -20.31
C GLU A 110 4.67 -2.06 -20.21
N SER A 111 3.67 -1.19 -20.40
CA SER A 111 3.82 0.25 -20.25
C SER A 111 4.28 0.63 -18.84
N ALA A 112 3.67 0.03 -17.80
CA ALA A 112 4.05 0.25 -16.40
C ALA A 112 5.51 -0.12 -16.11
N ARG A 113 6.02 -1.21 -16.72
CA ARG A 113 7.41 -1.64 -16.58
C ARG A 113 8.38 -0.65 -17.19
N ILE A 114 8.04 -0.10 -18.36
CA ILE A 114 8.86 0.92 -19.03
C ILE A 114 8.92 2.20 -18.20
N SER A 115 7.83 2.57 -17.54
CA SER A 115 7.72 3.77 -16.71
C SER A 115 8.11 3.56 -15.23
N LEU A 116 8.65 2.39 -14.87
CA LEU A 116 9.13 2.09 -13.53
C LEU A 116 10.29 3.03 -13.16
N LEU A 117 10.14 3.77 -12.07
CA LEU A 117 11.13 4.75 -11.66
C LEU A 117 12.33 4.06 -10.98
N PRO A 118 13.57 4.47 -11.30
CA PRO A 118 14.76 3.86 -10.73
C PRO A 118 14.86 4.17 -9.25
N VAL A 119 15.10 3.13 -8.45
CA VAL A 119 15.28 3.20 -7.01
C VAL A 119 16.49 2.37 -6.61
N SER A 120 17.23 2.82 -5.60
CA SER A 120 18.33 2.05 -5.02
C SER A 120 18.50 2.41 -3.55
N GLY A 121 18.99 1.45 -2.75
CA GLY A 121 19.32 1.70 -1.35
C GLY A 121 18.19 1.48 -0.34
N ASP A 122 17.08 0.84 -0.72
CA ASP A 122 16.05 0.43 0.26
C ASP A 122 16.68 -0.44 1.36
N SER A 123 16.47 -0.03 2.61
CA SER A 123 17.02 -0.71 3.78
C SER A 123 16.48 -2.13 4.00
N ARG A 124 15.29 -2.43 3.45
CA ARG A 124 14.65 -3.74 3.56
C ARG A 124 15.23 -4.66 2.49
N THR A 125 16.02 -5.64 2.92
CA THR A 125 16.73 -6.59 2.04
C THR A 125 15.84 -7.29 0.99
N ILE A 126 14.56 -7.53 1.29
CA ILE A 126 13.62 -8.17 0.34
C ILE A 126 13.22 -7.24 -0.80
N MET A 127 13.23 -5.91 -0.58
CA MET A 127 12.71 -4.94 -1.55
C MET A 127 13.56 -4.84 -2.81
N GLY A 128 14.88 -5.05 -2.73
CA GLY A 128 15.70 -5.15 -3.94
C GLY A 128 15.27 -6.32 -4.86
N GLN A 129 14.82 -7.43 -4.28
CA GLN A 129 14.32 -8.58 -5.04
C GLN A 129 12.92 -8.30 -5.60
N VAL A 130 12.05 -7.63 -4.83
CA VAL A 130 10.74 -7.16 -5.31
C VAL A 130 10.93 -6.21 -6.48
N TYR A 131 11.78 -5.19 -6.35
CA TYR A 131 12.06 -4.27 -7.45
C TYR A 131 12.55 -5.01 -8.71
N SER A 132 13.47 -5.98 -8.54
CA SER A 132 13.95 -6.81 -9.65
C SER A 132 12.84 -7.60 -10.35
N LEU A 133 11.83 -8.07 -9.61
CA LEU A 133 10.65 -8.76 -10.19
C LEU A 133 9.85 -7.80 -11.09
N TYR A 134 9.58 -6.59 -10.61
CA TYR A 134 8.84 -5.59 -11.37
C TYR A 134 9.64 -5.03 -12.56
N GLN A 135 10.97 -5.05 -12.50
CA GLN A 135 11.82 -4.84 -13.68
C GLN A 135 11.77 -6.00 -14.68
N GLY A 136 11.53 -7.23 -14.21
CA GLY A 136 11.49 -8.45 -15.04
C GLY A 136 12.81 -9.18 -15.06
N ASN A 137 13.67 -8.87 -14.08
CA ASN A 137 15.01 -9.42 -13.93
C ASN A 137 15.03 -10.69 -13.07
N CYS A 138 13.93 -11.02 -12.40
CA CYS A 138 13.79 -12.27 -11.66
C CYS A 138 12.34 -12.79 -11.67
N SER A 139 12.18 -14.05 -11.28
CA SER A 139 10.90 -14.74 -11.18
C SER A 139 10.24 -14.56 -9.80
N PRO A 140 8.90 -14.74 -9.71
CA PRO A 140 8.19 -14.79 -8.42
C PRO A 140 8.78 -15.80 -7.43
N ASP A 141 9.21 -16.98 -7.91
CA ASP A 141 9.76 -18.04 -7.06
C ASP A 141 11.08 -17.62 -6.40
N GLU A 142 11.93 -16.87 -7.11
CA GLU A 142 13.15 -16.30 -6.54
C GLU A 142 12.84 -15.32 -5.42
N VAL A 143 11.78 -14.51 -5.57
CA VAL A 143 11.33 -13.57 -4.52
C VAL A 143 10.82 -14.32 -3.30
N LEU A 144 9.99 -15.34 -3.48
CA LEU A 144 9.45 -16.18 -2.40
C LEU A 144 10.56 -16.95 -1.67
N ASN A 145 11.51 -17.51 -2.41
CA ASN A 145 12.69 -18.18 -1.86
C ASN A 145 13.54 -17.21 -1.04
N ARG A 146 13.80 -16.00 -1.55
CA ARG A 146 14.53 -14.97 -0.79
C ARG A 146 13.79 -14.57 0.48
N GLY A 147 12.47 -14.39 0.41
CA GLY A 147 11.62 -14.05 1.56
C GLY A 147 11.71 -15.08 2.68
N THR A 148 11.79 -16.38 2.34
CA THR A 148 11.95 -17.48 3.31
C THR A 148 13.19 -17.33 4.19
N TRP A 149 14.32 -16.92 3.62
CA TRP A 149 15.59 -16.73 4.35
C TRP A 149 15.60 -15.48 5.23
N LEU A 150 14.69 -14.54 5.02
CA LEU A 150 14.60 -13.26 5.71
C LEU A 150 13.57 -13.26 6.85
N GLY A 151 13.10 -14.44 7.26
CA GLY A 151 12.16 -14.59 8.38
C GLY A 151 10.74 -14.10 8.06
N GLN A 152 9.96 -13.81 9.10
CA GLN A 152 8.53 -13.50 8.97
C GLN A 152 8.28 -12.25 8.12
N GLN A 153 9.05 -11.18 8.33
CA GLN A 153 8.93 -9.95 7.55
C GLN A 153 9.26 -10.18 6.07
N GLY A 154 10.32 -10.93 5.78
CA GLY A 154 10.68 -11.30 4.41
C GLY A 154 9.60 -12.12 3.71
N ARG A 155 9.03 -13.11 4.40
CA ARG A 155 7.91 -13.91 3.88
C ARG A 155 6.69 -13.05 3.59
N PHE A 156 6.31 -12.17 4.52
CA PHE A 156 5.19 -11.26 4.34
C PHE A 156 5.32 -10.44 3.05
N TYR A 157 6.42 -9.68 2.92
CA TYR A 157 6.61 -8.80 1.77
C TYR A 157 6.78 -9.55 0.46
N ALA A 158 7.46 -10.70 0.47
CA ALA A 158 7.58 -11.54 -0.72
C ALA A 158 6.20 -11.98 -1.22
N HIS A 159 5.33 -12.48 -0.32
CA HIS A 159 4.00 -12.96 -0.70
C HIS A 159 3.08 -11.80 -1.11
N LEU A 160 3.10 -10.67 -0.40
CA LEU A 160 2.31 -9.50 -0.77
C LEU A 160 2.65 -9.03 -2.19
N TYR A 161 3.93 -8.77 -2.46
CA TYR A 161 4.34 -8.18 -3.74
C TYR A 161 4.30 -9.16 -4.91
N VAL A 162 4.50 -10.45 -4.68
CA VAL A 162 4.25 -11.49 -5.70
C VAL A 162 2.75 -11.61 -6.00
N GLY A 163 1.90 -11.53 -4.96
CA GLY A 163 0.45 -11.54 -5.15
C GLY A 163 -0.06 -10.34 -5.96
N LEU A 164 0.44 -9.14 -5.66
CA LEU A 164 0.14 -7.92 -6.42
C LEU A 164 0.67 -8.00 -7.86
N TYR A 165 1.84 -8.60 -8.06
CA TYR A 165 2.42 -8.82 -9.39
C TYR A 165 1.51 -9.71 -10.25
N TYR A 166 1.02 -10.82 -9.69
CA TYR A 166 0.07 -11.70 -10.37
C TYR A 166 -1.28 -11.00 -10.64
N GLU A 167 -1.76 -10.16 -9.71
CA GLU A 167 -3.00 -9.40 -9.94
C GLU A 167 -2.86 -8.46 -11.13
N ALA A 168 -1.74 -7.73 -11.20
CA ALA A 168 -1.44 -6.82 -12.30
C ALA A 168 -1.31 -7.56 -13.64
N ALA A 169 -0.79 -8.79 -13.63
CA ALA A 169 -0.70 -9.66 -14.80
C ALA A 169 -2.03 -10.35 -15.18
N GLY A 170 -3.10 -10.18 -14.38
CA GLY A 170 -4.41 -10.79 -14.61
C GLY A 170 -4.58 -12.21 -14.07
N ASP A 171 -3.58 -12.76 -13.37
CA ASP A 171 -3.65 -14.08 -12.73
C ASP A 171 -4.28 -13.97 -11.34
N GLN A 172 -5.61 -13.96 -11.32
CA GLN A 172 -6.41 -13.81 -10.09
C GLN A 172 -6.26 -14.99 -9.13
N GLU A 173 -6.05 -16.20 -9.64
CA GLU A 173 -5.93 -17.40 -8.79
C GLU A 173 -4.66 -17.35 -7.95
N ARG A 174 -3.50 -17.11 -8.59
CA ARG A 174 -2.23 -16.98 -7.87
C ARG A 174 -2.20 -15.74 -7.01
N SER A 175 -2.76 -14.62 -7.48
CA SER A 175 -2.87 -13.41 -6.67
C SER A 175 -3.61 -13.68 -5.36
N ARG A 176 -4.81 -14.26 -5.45
CA ARG A 176 -5.61 -14.65 -4.28
C ARG A 176 -4.82 -15.56 -3.34
N TYR A 177 -4.14 -16.57 -3.88
CA TYR A 177 -3.32 -17.47 -3.07
C TYR A 177 -2.28 -16.69 -2.25
N PHE A 178 -1.40 -15.93 -2.92
CA PHE A 178 -0.27 -15.29 -2.24
C PHE A 178 -0.69 -14.15 -1.31
N ILE A 179 -1.65 -13.31 -1.68
CA ILE A 179 -2.12 -12.21 -0.82
C ILE A 179 -2.81 -12.78 0.43
N THR A 180 -3.63 -13.84 0.29
CA THR A 180 -4.25 -14.48 1.46
C THR A 180 -3.21 -15.12 2.38
N GLN A 181 -2.12 -15.70 1.86
CA GLN A 181 -1.02 -16.18 2.71
C GLN A 181 -0.35 -15.00 3.46
N ALA A 182 -0.07 -13.88 2.78
CA ALA A 182 0.49 -12.69 3.43
C ALA A 182 -0.40 -12.18 4.57
N ALA A 183 -1.71 -12.12 4.33
CA ALA A 183 -2.70 -11.66 5.31
C ALA A 183 -2.87 -12.59 6.52
N THR A 184 -2.86 -13.91 6.30
CA THR A 184 -3.28 -14.89 7.32
C THR A 184 -2.11 -15.60 8.02
N GLN A 185 -0.97 -15.80 7.35
CA GLN A 185 0.15 -16.57 7.89
C GLN A 185 1.32 -15.70 8.35
N TYR A 186 1.53 -14.55 7.72
CA TYR A 186 2.69 -13.70 7.96
C TYR A 186 2.31 -12.37 8.59
N LYS A 187 1.52 -12.44 9.67
CA LYS A 187 1.07 -11.27 10.41
C LYS A 187 2.24 -10.41 10.90
N LEU A 188 2.17 -9.11 10.61
CA LEU A 188 3.07 -8.08 11.11
C LEU A 188 2.29 -7.00 11.87
N ASN A 189 3.00 -6.23 12.71
CA ASN A 189 2.47 -4.97 13.27
C ASN A 189 2.89 -3.80 12.37
N ASP A 190 2.39 -3.83 11.14
CA ASP A 190 2.81 -2.94 10.05
C ASP A 190 1.58 -2.51 9.21
N TYR A 191 1.62 -1.32 8.62
CA TYR A 191 0.51 -0.80 7.82
C TYR A 191 0.23 -1.66 6.58
N MET A 192 1.27 -2.22 5.96
CA MET A 192 1.15 -3.06 4.77
C MET A 192 0.49 -4.39 5.09
N TRP A 193 0.63 -4.90 6.32
CA TRP A 193 -0.14 -6.07 6.74
C TRP A 193 -1.65 -5.76 6.81
N ASP A 194 -2.03 -4.60 7.35
CA ASP A 194 -3.42 -4.16 7.31
C ASP A 194 -3.93 -3.99 5.87
N LEU A 195 -3.09 -3.48 4.97
CA LEU A 195 -3.41 -3.40 3.54
C LEU A 195 -3.69 -4.77 2.94
N SER A 196 -2.92 -5.80 3.28
CA SER A 196 -3.19 -7.16 2.76
C SER A 196 -4.57 -7.69 3.18
N LEU A 197 -5.04 -7.34 4.39
CA LEU A 197 -6.40 -7.66 4.84
C LEU A 197 -7.46 -6.87 4.08
N VAL A 198 -7.26 -5.57 3.91
CA VAL A 198 -8.16 -4.69 3.15
C VAL A 198 -8.25 -5.16 1.70
N HIS A 199 -7.13 -5.58 1.11
CA HIS A 199 -7.09 -6.16 -0.22
C HIS A 199 -8.00 -7.39 -0.32
N CYS A 200 -7.82 -8.38 0.55
CA CYS A 200 -8.67 -9.57 0.55
C CYS A 200 -10.15 -9.23 0.78
N GLN A 201 -10.46 -8.27 1.67
CA GLN A 201 -11.82 -7.81 1.93
C GLN A 201 -12.46 -7.21 0.67
N LEU A 202 -11.79 -6.26 0.01
CA LEU A 202 -12.32 -5.55 -1.16
C LEU A 202 -12.42 -6.45 -2.40
N ARG A 203 -11.63 -7.53 -2.48
CA ARG A 203 -11.71 -8.53 -3.55
C ARG A 203 -12.64 -9.71 -3.23
N GLY A 204 -13.22 -9.77 -2.03
CA GLY A 204 -14.11 -10.85 -1.61
C GLY A 204 -13.38 -12.20 -1.43
N TRP A 205 -12.10 -12.19 -1.06
CA TRP A 205 -11.25 -13.37 -0.94
C TRP A 205 -11.24 -14.04 0.43
N GLN A 206 -12.30 -13.83 1.20
CA GLN A 206 -12.50 -14.45 2.51
C GLN A 206 -12.59 -15.98 2.42
#